data_AF-A0A015ITZ7-F1
#
_entry.id   AF-A0A015ITZ7-F1
#
_cell.length_a   1.000
_cell.length_b   1.000
_cell.length_c   1.000
_cell.angle_alpha   90.00
_cell.angle_beta   90.00
_cell.angle_gamma   90.00
#
_symmetry.space_group_name_H-M   'P 1'
#
loop_
_entity.id
_entity.type
_entity.pdbx_description
1 polymer ?
#
loop_
_entity_poly.entity_id
_entity_poly.type
_entity_poly.pdbx_seq_one_letter_code
_entity_poly.pdbx_strand_id
1 'polypeptide(L)'
;MELSGNTIFQRLTEIWGPTADNFDPKRWLDPSLSKNIINLNYLVPFLNGARGCIGNKVALAEAKILLGMLIRNFIFKPIEGFQIKKRAFPIPKPDPYLGLAVSIS
;
A
#
# COMPACT_ATOMS: atom_id res chain seq x y z
N MET A 1 18.69 -6.11 -6.11
CA MET A 1 17.37 -5.83 -5.51
C MET A 1 17.28 -4.32 -5.35
N GLU A 2 17.01 -3.62 -6.45
CA GLU A 2 17.01 -2.16 -6.49
C GLU A 2 15.66 -1.65 -5.95
N LEU A 3 15.64 -1.32 -4.66
CA LEU A 3 14.50 -0.67 -4.05
C LEU A 3 14.62 0.84 -4.32
N SER A 4 13.64 1.41 -5.02
CA SER A 4 13.40 2.86 -5.08
C SER A 4 13.46 3.44 -3.67
N GLY A 5 14.24 4.50 -3.45
CA GLY A 5 14.64 5.01 -2.13
C GLY A 5 13.49 5.28 -1.14
N ASN A 6 12.29 5.59 -1.61
CA ASN A 6 11.10 5.78 -0.76
C ASN A 6 10.59 4.48 -0.11
N THR A 7 10.89 3.33 -0.71
CA THR A 7 10.43 2.01 -0.22
C THR A 7 11.22 1.56 1.01
N ILE A 8 12.44 2.07 1.20
CA ILE A 8 13.32 1.68 2.30
C ILE A 8 12.72 2.16 3.63
N PHE A 9 12.37 3.44 3.73
CA PHE A 9 11.75 4.00 4.95
C PHE A 9 10.44 3.32 5.35
N GLN A 10 9.65 2.84 4.37
CA GLN A 10 8.38 2.14 4.61
C GLN A 10 8.56 0.68 5.09
N ARG A 11 9.82 0.18 5.17
CA ARG A 11 10.14 -1.19 5.62
C ARG A 11 11.06 -1.24 6.82
N LEU A 12 11.53 -0.09 7.33
CA LEU A 12 12.42 -0.06 8.49
C LEU A 12 11.69 -0.55 9.75
N THR A 13 12.19 -1.63 10.34
CA THR A 13 11.63 -2.22 11.57
C THR A 13 11.76 -1.31 12.78
N GLU A 14 12.70 -0.37 12.77
CA GLU A 14 12.83 0.66 13.81
C GLU A 14 11.64 1.62 13.86
N ILE A 15 11.00 1.86 12.71
CA ILE A 15 9.84 2.75 12.58
C ILE A 15 8.54 1.96 12.62
N TRP A 16 8.49 0.85 11.91
CA TRP A 16 7.27 0.06 11.67
C TRP A 16 7.16 -1.18 12.57
N GLY A 17 8.13 -1.41 13.45
CA GLY A 17 8.18 -2.57 14.33
C GLY A 17 8.60 -3.86 13.62
N PRO A 18 8.62 -5.00 14.32
CA PRO A 18 9.13 -6.28 13.82
C PRO A 18 8.32 -6.85 12.65
N THR A 19 7.07 -6.39 12.47
CA THR A 19 6.17 -6.84 11.40
C THR A 19 6.15 -5.87 10.21
N ALA A 20 7.18 -5.03 10.03
CA ALA A 20 7.25 -4.00 8.98
C ALA A 20 6.98 -4.55 7.55
N ASP A 21 7.40 -5.78 7.28
CA ASP A 21 7.20 -6.42 5.97
C ASP A 21 5.82 -7.07 5.80
N ASN A 22 5.02 -7.16 6.86
CA ASN A 22 3.70 -7.77 6.86
C ASN A 22 2.61 -6.73 6.55
N PHE A 23 1.66 -7.12 5.70
CA PHE A 23 0.46 -6.32 5.49
C PHE A 23 -0.49 -6.43 6.69
N ASP A 24 -0.45 -5.41 7.56
CA ASP A 24 -1.31 -5.31 8.74
C ASP A 24 -2.06 -3.97 8.78
N PRO A 25 -3.34 -3.93 8.37
CA PRO A 25 -4.16 -2.73 8.45
C PRO A 25 -4.45 -2.26 9.88
N LYS A 26 -4.45 -3.17 10.87
CA LYS A 26 -4.78 -2.83 12.27
C LYS A 26 -3.71 -1.96 12.91
N ARG A 27 -2.50 -1.95 12.35
CA ARG A 27 -1.40 -1.06 12.70
C ARG A 27 -1.81 0.41 12.82
N TRP A 28 -2.74 0.86 12.00
CA TRP A 28 -3.22 2.26 12.01
C TRP A 28 -4.18 2.58 13.15
N LEU A 29 -4.65 1.57 13.89
CA LEU A 29 -5.50 1.75 15.06
C LEU A 29 -4.68 2.05 16.33
N ASP A 30 -3.35 1.87 16.29
CA ASP A 30 -2.46 2.19 17.40
C ASP A 30 -2.14 3.71 17.42
N PRO A 31 -2.59 4.46 18.43
CA PRO A 31 -2.34 5.90 18.54
C PRO A 31 -0.87 6.25 18.77
N SER A 32 -0.07 5.34 19.32
CA SER A 32 1.35 5.57 19.61
C SER A 32 2.17 5.57 18.33
N LEU A 33 1.90 4.59 17.46
CA LEU A 33 2.58 4.42 16.19
C LEU A 33 2.16 5.50 15.18
N SER A 34 0.86 5.78 15.07
CA SER A 34 0.36 6.83 14.17
C SER A 34 0.94 8.21 14.51
N LYS A 35 1.03 8.57 15.80
CA LYS A 35 1.67 9.83 16.22
C LYS A 35 3.16 9.89 15.85
N ASN A 36 3.92 8.82 16.12
CA ASN A 36 5.35 8.79 15.81
C ASN A 36 5.63 8.89 14.32
N ILE A 37 4.87 8.19 13.49
CA ILE A 37 5.02 8.20 12.03
C ILE A 37 4.66 9.57 11.42
N ILE A 38 3.57 10.18 11.89
CA ILE A 38 3.09 11.47 11.40
C ILE A 38 4.05 12.59 11.83
N ASN A 39 4.51 12.59 13.09
CA ASN A 39 5.37 13.63 13.62
C ASN A 39 6.77 13.63 12.97
N LEU A 40 7.27 12.46 12.59
CA LEU A 40 8.61 12.31 12.03
C LEU A 40 8.62 12.27 10.49
N ASN A 41 7.47 12.53 9.84
CA ASN A 41 7.32 12.51 8.39
C ASN A 41 7.83 11.22 7.72
N TYR A 42 7.77 10.08 8.41
CA TYR A 42 8.26 8.81 7.87
C TYR A 42 7.27 8.12 6.93
N LEU A 43 6.03 8.59 6.87
CA LEU A 43 5.04 8.16 5.88
C LEU A 43 5.07 9.12 4.69
N VAL A 44 5.73 8.71 3.60
CA VAL A 44 5.89 9.53 2.38
C VAL A 44 5.36 8.86 1.10
N PRO A 45 4.15 8.25 1.10
CA PRO A 45 3.61 7.59 -0.10
C PRO A 45 3.29 8.58 -1.23
N PHE A 46 3.09 9.86 -0.88
CA PHE A 46 2.77 10.95 -1.81
C PHE A 46 3.84 12.05 -1.79
N LEU A 47 5.05 11.77 -1.30
CA LEU A 47 6.05 12.77 -0.92
C LEU A 47 5.50 13.77 0.12
N ASN A 48 6.33 14.68 0.62
CA ASN A 48 5.91 15.72 1.55
C ASN A 48 6.59 17.06 1.23
N GLY A 49 6.11 18.16 1.83
CA GLY A 49 6.63 19.52 1.63
C GLY A 49 6.20 20.15 0.30
N ALA A 50 6.98 21.11 -0.20
CA ALA A 50 6.64 21.93 -1.37
C ALA A 50 6.50 21.14 -2.69
N ARG A 51 7.02 19.90 -2.74
CA ARG A 51 6.92 18.98 -3.88
C ARG A 51 6.06 17.75 -3.58
N GLY A 52 5.22 17.82 -2.55
CA GLY A 52 4.20 16.79 -2.29
C GLY A 52 3.26 16.63 -3.48
N CYS A 53 2.71 15.43 -3.65
CA CYS A 53 1.75 15.15 -4.72
C CYS A 53 0.49 16.00 -4.54
N ILE A 54 0.22 16.88 -5.50
CA ILE A 54 -0.98 17.72 -5.54
C ILE A 54 -2.27 16.89 -5.59
N GLY A 55 -2.20 15.68 -6.14
CA GLY A 55 -3.32 14.74 -6.26
C GLY A 55 -3.56 13.85 -5.05
N ASN A 56 -2.83 14.03 -3.93
CA ASN A 56 -2.91 13.10 -2.78
C ASN A 56 -4.34 12.93 -2.23
N LYS A 57 -5.11 14.02 -2.11
CA LYS A 57 -6.50 13.97 -1.62
C LYS A 57 -7.43 13.27 -2.60
N VAL A 58 -7.25 13.51 -3.89
CA VAL A 58 -8.03 12.88 -4.96
C VAL A 58 -7.75 11.38 -4.99
N ALA A 59 -6.47 10.98 -5.03
CA ALA A 59 -6.06 9.59 -5.03
C ALA A 59 -6.59 8.82 -3.81
N LEU A 60 -6.56 9.42 -2.61
CA LEU A 60 -7.13 8.81 -1.41
C LEU A 60 -8.65 8.67 -1.46
N ALA A 61 -9.36 9.65 -2.04
CA ALA A 61 -10.81 9.59 -2.19
C ALA A 61 -11.21 8.50 -3.20
N GLU A 62 -10.58 8.48 -4.36
CA GLU A 62 -10.80 7.46 -5.40
C GLU A 62 -10.52 6.06 -4.87
N ALA A 63 -9.38 5.85 -4.19
CA ALA A 63 -9.03 4.55 -3.62
C ALA A 63 -10.07 4.06 -2.61
N LYS A 64 -10.60 4.93 -1.75
CA LYS A 64 -11.63 4.57 -0.77
C LYS A 64 -12.96 4.20 -1.45
N ILE A 65 -13.38 4.98 -2.44
CA ILE A 65 -14.62 4.72 -3.19
C ILE A 65 -14.51 3.39 -3.93
N LEU A 66 -13.42 3.21 -4.70
CA LEU A 66 -13.17 1.97 -5.44
C LEU A 66 -13.10 0.76 -4.51
N LEU A 67 -12.35 0.84 -3.40
CA LEU A 67 -12.25 -0.25 -2.44
C LEU A 67 -13.62 -0.59 -1.84
N GLY A 68 -14.41 0.42 -1.46
CA GLY A 68 -15.76 0.22 -0.94
C GLY A 68 -16.69 -0.45 -1.95
N MET A 69 -16.62 -0.03 -3.23
CA MET A 69 -17.38 -0.67 -4.32
C MET A 69 -16.94 -2.11 -4.57
N LEU A 70 -15.63 -2.38 -4.54
CA LEU A 70 -15.09 -3.72 -4.80
C LEU A 70 -15.51 -4.71 -3.69
N ILE A 71 -15.32 -4.35 -2.43
CA ILE A 71 -15.65 -5.21 -1.29
C ILE A 71 -17.17 -5.43 -1.18
N ARG A 72 -17.98 -4.43 -1.52
CA ARG A 72 -19.45 -4.54 -1.44
C ARG A 72 -20.06 -5.45 -2.50
N ASN A 73 -19.53 -5.44 -3.72
CA ASN A 73 -20.19 -6.05 -4.87
C ASN A 73 -19.51 -7.36 -5.34
N PHE A 74 -18.27 -7.61 -4.94
CA PHE A 74 -17.48 -8.71 -5.46
C PHE A 74 -16.78 -9.52 -4.37
N ILE A 75 -16.67 -10.82 -4.60
CA ILE A 75 -15.86 -11.74 -3.82
C ILE A 75 -14.65 -12.13 -4.68
N PHE A 76 -13.45 -11.90 -4.15
CA PHE A 76 -12.19 -12.19 -4.83
C PHE A 76 -11.56 -13.47 -4.25
N LYS A 77 -11.15 -14.39 -5.13
CA LYS A 77 -10.42 -15.61 -4.76
C LYS A 77 -9.11 -15.73 -5.56
N PRO A 78 -8.03 -16.24 -4.94
CA PRO A 78 -6.80 -16.52 -5.66
C PRO A 78 -7.01 -17.65 -6.68
N ILE A 79 -6.29 -17.59 -7.80
CA ILE A 79 -6.23 -18.69 -8.77
C ILE A 79 -5.08 -19.62 -8.35
N GLU A 80 -5.34 -20.92 -8.26
CA GLU A 80 -4.32 -21.90 -7.90
C GLU A 80 -3.15 -21.89 -8.92
N GLY A 81 -1.92 -21.94 -8.40
CA GLY A 81 -0.71 -21.90 -9.23
C GLY A 81 -0.33 -20.51 -9.77
N PHE A 82 -1.11 -19.46 -9.49
CA PHE A 82 -0.81 -18.11 -9.99
C PHE A 82 0.37 -17.47 -9.21
N GLN A 83 1.49 -17.24 -9.90
CA GLN A 83 2.70 -16.66 -9.31
C GLN A 83 2.81 -15.17 -9.62
N ILE A 84 2.80 -14.33 -8.58
CA ILE A 84 2.92 -12.88 -8.71
C ILE A 84 4.38 -12.48 -8.50
N LYS A 85 4.99 -11.82 -9.49
CA LYS A 85 6.29 -11.15 -9.32
C LYS A 85 6.08 -9.64 -9.28
N LYS A 86 6.89 -8.94 -8.49
CA LYS A 86 6.90 -7.47 -8.46
C LYS A 86 7.88 -6.97 -9.50
N ARG A 87 7.40 -6.19 -10.47
CA ARG A 87 8.26 -5.43 -11.38
C ARG A 87 8.37 -4.01 -10.83
N ALA A 88 9.57 -3.59 -10.44
CA ALA A 88 9.77 -2.33 -9.71
C ALA A 88 10.00 -1.11 -10.61
N PHE A 89 10.40 -1.30 -11.87
CA PHE A 89 10.80 -0.23 -12.78
C PHE A 89 9.96 -0.23 -14.07
N PRO A 90 9.45 0.92 -14.56
CA PRO A 90 9.59 2.28 -14.00
C PRO A 90 8.62 2.59 -12.84
N ILE A 91 7.52 1.84 -12.72
CA ILE A 91 6.53 1.95 -11.63
C ILE A 91 6.32 0.54 -11.05
N PRO A 92 6.27 0.39 -9.70
CA PRO A 92 5.95 -0.89 -9.07
C PRO A 92 4.61 -1.43 -9.53
N LYS A 93 4.62 -2.59 -10.21
CA LYS A 93 3.41 -3.30 -10.62
C LYS A 93 3.57 -4.82 -10.51
N PRO A 94 2.47 -5.56 -10.33
CA PRO A 94 2.45 -7.00 -10.55
C PRO A 94 2.83 -7.35 -11.99
N ASP A 95 3.56 -8.45 -12.15
CA ASP A 95 3.94 -9.03 -13.42
C ASP A 95 3.98 -10.57 -13.30
N PRO A 96 3.11 -11.32 -13.99
CA PRO A 96 1.98 -10.86 -14.83
C PRO A 96 0.91 -10.09 -14.02
N TYR A 97 -0.07 -9.48 -14.72
CA TYR A 97 -1.21 -8.81 -14.08
C TYR A 97 -1.93 -9.74 -13.10
N LEU A 98 -2.49 -9.19 -12.03
CA LEU A 98 -3.10 -9.97 -10.96
C LEU A 98 -4.29 -10.81 -11.45
N GLY A 99 -4.12 -12.13 -11.51
CA GLY A 99 -5.19 -13.07 -11.83
C GLY A 99 -5.99 -13.43 -10.58
N LEU A 100 -7.26 -13.02 -10.53
CA LEU A 100 -8.20 -13.36 -9.46
C LEU A 100 -9.47 -13.96 -10.08
N ALA A 101 -10.02 -14.98 -9.43
CA ALA A 101 -11.38 -15.41 -9.68
C ALA A 101 -12.34 -14.42 -8.97
N VAL A 102 -13.29 -13.87 -9.71
CA VAL A 102 -14.22 -12.85 -9.21
C VAL A 102 -15.65 -13.37 -9.37
N SER A 103 -16.40 -13.37 -8.27
CA SER A 103 -17.84 -13.61 -8.30
C SER A 103 -18.58 -12.41 -7.70
N ILE A 104 -19.86 -12.26 -8.03
CA ILE A 104 -20.72 -11.24 -7.43
C ILE A 104 -21.05 -11.69 -5.99
N SER A 105 -21.09 -10.73 -5.06
CA SER A 105 -21.44 -10.99 -3.64
C SER A 105 -22.91 -11.33 -3.46
#